data_AF-A0A9Q4BKV2-F1
#
_entry.id   AF-A0A9Q4BKV2-F1
#
_cell.length_a   1.000
_cell.length_b   1.000
_cell.length_c   1.000
_cell.angle_alpha   90.00
_cell.angle_beta   90.00
_cell.angle_gamma   90.00
#
_symmetry.space_group_name_H-M   'P 1'
#
loop_
_entity.id
_entity.type
_entity.pdbx_description
1 polymer ?
#
loop_
_entity_poly.entity_id
_entity_poly.type
_entity_poly.pdbx_seq_one_letter_code
_entity_poly.pdbx_strand_id
1 'polypeptide(L)'
;MENSEGAIISEEENPLPEFMDAATFRKLQHHRLIDEVGLRNYCITRKYHCLKLRGLSMFDCLENLSREYGLSIEYLRKMVGIKVIYFKKKR
;
A
#
# COMPACT_ATOMS: atom_id res chain seq x y z
N MET A 1 42.23 7.72 5.28
CA MET A 1 41.27 8.04 6.35
C MET A 1 40.37 9.12 5.76
N GLU A 2 39.11 8.89 5.41
CA GLU A 2 38.15 7.85 5.76
C GLU A 2 37.30 7.50 4.53
N ASN A 3 36.81 6.26 4.53
CA ASN A 3 36.10 5.64 3.42
C ASN A 3 34.76 6.31 3.12
N SER A 4 34.48 6.41 1.83
CA SER A 4 33.17 6.66 1.24
C SER A 4 32.17 5.60 1.70
N GLU A 5 31.38 5.88 2.73
CA GLU A 5 30.12 5.17 2.96
C GLU A 5 29.01 5.97 2.29
N GLY A 6 28.92 5.79 0.97
CA GLY A 6 27.68 6.04 0.26
C GLY A 6 26.64 5.11 0.86
N ALA A 7 25.88 5.61 1.84
CA ALA A 7 24.64 5.00 2.23
C ALA A 7 23.81 4.89 0.94
N ILE A 8 23.62 3.67 0.47
CA ILE A 8 22.61 3.36 -0.54
C ILE A 8 21.29 3.57 0.20
N ILE A 9 20.89 4.84 0.32
CA ILE A 9 19.55 5.19 0.71
C ILE A 9 18.75 4.75 -0.51
N SER A 10 18.11 3.59 -0.43
CA SER A 10 17.09 3.19 -1.38
C SER A 10 16.24 4.43 -1.63
N GLU A 11 16.23 4.94 -2.86
CA GLU A 11 15.33 6.00 -3.24
C GLU A 11 13.92 5.41 -3.12
N GLU A 12 13.33 5.52 -1.92
CA GLU A 12 11.92 5.24 -1.72
C GLU A 12 11.19 6.23 -2.62
N GLU A 13 10.77 5.74 -3.79
CA GLU A 13 9.90 6.49 -4.69
C GLU A 13 8.73 6.99 -3.86
N ASN A 14 8.52 8.32 -3.88
CA ASN A 14 7.44 8.96 -3.16
C ASN A 14 6.12 8.25 -3.50
N PRO A 15 5.48 7.59 -2.53
CA PRO A 15 4.24 6.83 -2.76
C PRO A 15 3.01 7.72 -3.00
N LEU A 16 3.14 9.02 -2.77
CA LEU A 16 2.10 10.04 -2.91
C LEU A 16 2.46 11.11 -3.96
N PRO A 17 2.93 10.75 -5.18
CA PRO A 17 3.43 11.72 -6.14
C PRO A 17 2.31 12.63 -6.69
N GLU A 18 1.07 12.19 -6.57
CA GLU A 18 -0.13 12.92 -6.96
C GLU A 18 -0.58 13.96 -5.93
N PHE A 19 -0.09 13.89 -4.68
CA PHE A 19 -0.44 14.83 -3.61
C PHE A 19 0.69 15.79 -3.25
N MET A 20 1.93 15.32 -3.33
CA MET A 20 3.10 16.12 -2.99
C MET A 20 4.31 15.68 -3.79
N ASP A 21 5.25 16.60 -3.99
CA ASP A 21 6.53 16.29 -4.59
C ASP A 21 7.43 15.48 -3.64
N ALA A 22 8.46 14.84 -4.20
CA ALA A 22 9.37 14.00 -3.43
C ALA A 22 10.22 14.77 -2.40
N ALA A 23 10.48 16.06 -2.61
CA ALA A 23 11.22 16.86 -1.62
C ALA A 23 10.35 17.17 -0.40
N THR A 24 9.06 17.48 -0.61
CA THR A 24 8.08 17.67 0.47
C THR A 24 7.88 16.37 1.25
N PHE A 25 7.71 15.23 0.57
CA PHE A 25 7.58 13.92 1.21
C PHE A 25 8.77 13.60 2.13
N ARG A 26 10.00 13.76 1.61
CA ARG A 26 11.23 13.51 2.39
C ARG A 26 11.35 14.39 3.63
N LYS A 27 10.96 15.67 3.53
CA LYS A 27 10.94 16.58 4.70
C LYS A 27 9.96 16.09 5.76
N LEU A 28 8.73 15.74 5.36
CA LEU A 28 7.72 15.25 6.29
C LEU A 28 8.13 13.92 6.94
N GLN A 29 8.71 13.00 6.16
CA GLN A 29 9.27 11.73 6.67
C GLN A 29 10.40 11.99 7.67
N HIS A 30 11.35 12.87 7.35
CA HIS A 30 12.46 13.23 8.23
C HIS A 30 11.99 13.81 9.58
N HIS A 31 10.95 14.64 9.56
CA HIS A 31 10.36 15.21 10.76
C HIS A 31 9.31 14.31 11.44
N ARG A 32 9.11 13.07 10.96
CA ARG A 32 8.10 12.12 11.45
C ARG A 32 6.68 12.69 11.46
N LEU A 33 6.36 13.51 10.47
CA LEU A 33 5.05 14.11 10.24
C LEU A 33 4.17 13.27 9.30
N ILE A 34 4.64 12.08 8.92
CA ILE A 34 3.89 11.10 8.14
C ILE A 34 3.55 9.91 9.04
N ASP A 35 2.27 9.56 9.10
CA ASP A 35 1.84 8.29 9.67
C ASP A 35 2.18 7.14 8.70
N GLU A 36 3.23 6.39 9.02
CA GLU A 36 3.67 5.23 8.24
C GLU A 36 2.56 4.19 8.07
N VAL A 37 1.71 4.01 9.09
CA VAL A 37 0.61 3.03 9.04
C VAL A 37 -0.47 3.50 8.08
N GLY A 38 -0.89 4.76 8.21
CA GLY A 38 -1.84 5.38 7.28
C GLY A 38 -1.33 5.36 5.85
N LEU A 39 -0.06 5.68 5.63
CA LEU A 39 0.57 5.66 4.31
C LEU A 39 0.59 4.25 3.70
N ARG A 40 0.99 3.25 4.48
CA ARG A 40 0.96 1.85 4.03
C ARG A 40 -0.45 1.42 3.65
N ASN A 41 -1.44 1.74 4.48
CA ASN A 41 -2.84 1.40 4.22
C ASN A 41 -3.35 2.06 2.93
N TYR A 42 -2.97 3.31 2.69
CA TYR A 42 -3.25 4.01 1.44
C TYR A 42 -2.65 3.27 0.24
N CYS A 43 -1.34 2.96 0.29
CA CYS A 43 -0.64 2.28 -0.80
C CYS A 43 -1.28 0.93 -1.14
N ILE A 44 -1.61 0.13 -0.13
CA ILE A 44 -2.24 -1.18 -0.34
C ILE A 44 -3.64 -1.01 -0.95
N THR A 45 -4.42 -0.03 -0.50
CA THR A 45 -5.76 0.24 -1.04
C THR A 45 -5.70 0.70 -2.49
N ARG A 46 -4.78 1.61 -2.82
CA ARG A 46 -4.53 2.04 -4.20
C ARG A 46 -4.14 0.87 -5.09
N LYS A 47 -3.24 0.01 -4.61
CA LYS A 47 -2.81 -1.19 -5.35
C LYS A 47 -3.96 -2.19 -5.54
N TYR A 48 -4.80 -2.40 -4.53
CA TYR A 48 -6.03 -3.19 -4.66
C TYR A 48 -6.92 -2.66 -5.80
N HIS A 49 -7.18 -1.35 -5.84
CA HIS A 49 -7.97 -0.74 -6.91
C HIS A 49 -7.34 -0.91 -8.29
N CYS A 50 -6.01 -0.76 -8.40
CA CYS A 50 -5.29 -1.02 -9.65
C CYS A 50 -5.46 -2.48 -10.13
N LEU A 51 -5.37 -3.45 -9.23
CA LEU A 51 -5.57 -4.87 -9.55
C LEU A 51 -7.04 -5.14 -9.96
N LYS A 52 -8.00 -4.51 -9.29
CA LYS A 52 -9.42 -4.57 -9.65
C LYS A 52 -9.70 -4.02 -11.04
N LEU A 53 -9.08 -2.88 -11.40
CA LEU A 53 -9.22 -2.28 -12.74
C LEU A 53 -8.61 -3.16 -13.84
N ARG A 54 -7.58 -3.96 -13.52
CA ARG A 54 -7.01 -4.97 -14.41
C ARG A 54 -7.89 -6.22 -14.56
N GLY A 55 -9.06 -6.25 -13.93
CA GLY A 55 -10.02 -7.34 -14.05
C GLY A 55 -9.79 -8.52 -13.11
N LEU A 56 -8.85 -8.42 -12.14
CA LEU A 56 -8.63 -9.51 -11.19
C LEU A 56 -9.84 -9.71 -10.29
N SER A 57 -10.08 -10.98 -9.92
CA SER A 57 -11.08 -11.31 -8.92
C SER A 57 -10.68 -10.70 -7.56
N MET A 58 -11.66 -10.52 -6.69
CA MET A 58 -11.40 -10.00 -5.35
C MET A 58 -10.42 -10.88 -4.58
N PHE A 59 -10.56 -12.20 -4.69
CA PHE A 59 -9.70 -13.16 -4.02
C PHE A 59 -8.27 -13.07 -4.54
N ASP A 60 -8.08 -13.04 -5.86
CA ASP A 60 -6.75 -12.91 -6.47
C ASP A 60 -6.06 -11.59 -6.09
N CYS A 61 -6.82 -10.50 -6.02
CA CYS A 61 -6.28 -9.22 -5.54
C CYS A 61 -5.75 -9.35 -4.11
N LEU A 62 -6.53 -9.96 -3.22
CA LEU A 62 -6.16 -10.12 -1.81
C LEU A 62 -5.00 -11.10 -1.63
N GLU A 63 -4.93 -12.18 -2.42
CA GLU A 63 -3.77 -13.08 -2.40
C GLU A 63 -2.49 -12.38 -2.85
N ASN A 64 -2.54 -11.60 -3.94
CA ASN A 64 -1.38 -10.84 -4.41
C ASN A 64 -0.88 -9.87 -3.32
N LEU A 65 -1.79 -9.12 -2.71
CA LEU A 65 -1.46 -8.20 -1.62
C LEU A 65 -0.96 -8.93 -0.37
N SER A 66 -1.51 -10.11 -0.05
CA SER A 66 -1.08 -10.91 1.09
C SER A 66 0.36 -11.42 0.91
N ARG A 67 0.69 -11.89 -0.30
CA ARG A 67 2.05 -12.33 -0.64
C ARG A 67 3.05 -11.18 -0.62
N GLU A 68 2.66 -10.00 -1.09
CA GLU A 68 3.54 -8.84 -1.18
C GLU A 68 3.79 -8.15 0.16
N TYR A 69 2.72 -7.92 0.94
CA TYR A 69 2.81 -7.17 2.19
C TYR A 69 2.91 -8.06 3.44
N GLY A 70 2.83 -9.39 3.30
CA GLY A 70 2.88 -10.34 4.41
C GLY A 70 1.69 -10.24 5.37
N LEU A 71 0.57 -9.65 4.92
CA LEU A 71 -0.63 -9.42 5.73
C LEU A 71 -1.66 -10.53 5.50
N SER A 72 -2.47 -10.82 6.52
CA SER A 72 -3.55 -11.78 6.38
C SER A 72 -4.66 -11.26 5.44
N ILE A 73 -5.27 -12.18 4.68
CA ILE A 73 -6.37 -11.85 3.76
C ILE A 73 -7.53 -11.18 4.50
N GLU A 74 -7.85 -11.60 5.72
CA GLU A 74 -8.92 -11.00 6.52
C GLU A 74 -8.60 -9.56 6.94
N TYR A 75 -7.34 -9.27 7.28
CA TYR A 75 -6.90 -7.90 7.58
C TYR A 75 -7.00 -7.01 6.35
N LEU A 76 -6.48 -7.48 5.21
CA LEU A 76 -6.55 -6.77 3.94
C LEU A 76 -7.99 -6.50 3.53
N ARG A 77 -8.88 -7.48 3.66
CA ARG A 77 -10.31 -7.36 3.34
C ARG A 77 -10.99 -6.27 4.15
N LYS A 78 -10.71 -6.20 5.46
CA LYS A 78 -11.23 -5.14 6.34
C LYS A 78 -10.71 -3.76 5.94
N MET A 79 -9.42 -3.68 5.64
CA MET A 79 -8.76 -2.43 5.26
C MET A 79 -9.28 -1.85 3.95
N VAL A 80 -9.47 -2.67 2.91
CA VAL A 80 -10.00 -2.20 1.62
C VAL A 80 -11.54 -2.06 1.60
N GLY A 81 -12.20 -2.18 2.76
CA GLY A 81 -13.64 -1.90 2.90
C GLY A 81 -14.57 -2.89 2.18
N ILE A 82 -14.11 -4.11 1.89
CA ILE A 82 -14.94 -5.13 1.24
C ILE A 82 -16.00 -5.64 2.24
N LYS A 83 -17.26 -5.24 2.02
CA LYS A 83 -18.42 -5.85 2.68
C LYS A 83 -18.76 -7.17 1.99
N VAL A 84 -18.87 -8.25 2.77
CA VAL A 84 -19.40 -9.54 2.27
C VAL A 84 -20.87 -9.34 1.96
N ILE A 85 -21.20 -9.18 0.68
CA ILE A 85 -22.58 -9.37 0.24
C ILE A 85 -22.76 -10.87 0.13
N TYR A 86 -23.31 -11.48 1.18
CA TYR A 86 -23.83 -12.83 1.08
C TYR A 86 -24.97 -12.79 0.06
N PHE A 87 -24.70 -13.18 -1.19
CA PHE A 87 -25.76 -13.56 -2.10
C PHE A 87 -26.40 -14.81 -1.50
N LYS A 88 -27.46 -14.62 -0.71
CA LYS A 88 -28.44 -15.68 -0.44
C LYS A 88 -29.01 -16.06 -1.81
N LYS A 89 -28.47 -17.14 -2.39
CA LYS A 89 -29.05 -17.83 -3.54
C LYS A 89 -30.48 -18.21 -3.10
N LYS A 90 -31.49 -17.46 -3.55
CA LYS A 90 -32.88 -17.90 -3.43
C LYS A 90 -32.99 -19.17 -4.27
N ARG A 91 -33.54 -20.20 -3.62
CA ARG A 91 -33.73 -21.56 -4.11
C ARG A 91 -34.28 -21.61 -5.52
#